data_AF-A0A6G1S4M1-F1
#
_entry.id   AF-A0A6G1S4M1-F1
#
_cell.length_a   1.000
_cell.length_b   1.000
_cell.length_c   1.000
_cell.angle_alpha   90.00
_cell.angle_beta   90.00
_cell.angle_gamma   90.00
#
_symmetry.space_group_name_H-M   'P 1'
#
loop_
_entity.id
_entity.type
_entity.pdbx_description
1 polymer ?
#
loop_
_entity_poly.entity_id
_entity_poly.type
_entity_poly.pdbx_seq_one_letter_code
_entity_poly.pdbx_strand_id
1 'polypeptide(L)'
;RGSIFGQLTNACLGYMVMSSYCRKCAMGAAPGDHECVRNHDGTAKAMEPRAAVELCINNPDFAKANVRLDTIVADRDASTFAALQKASPHPINRLVDLNHNLKGINNDLYLLKKTFTWLTADCIQYLKRCFQKAIKQNKNNVEGAR
;
A
#
# COMPACT_ATOMS: atom_id res chain seq x y z
N ARG A 1 7.68 4.17 -6.15
CA ARG A 1 8.39 4.31 -4.85
C ARG A 1 7.59 3.49 -3.84
N GLY A 2 8.24 2.80 -2.92
CA GLY A 2 7.57 2.00 -1.90
C GLY A 2 8.38 2.01 -0.62
N SER A 3 7.70 1.90 0.51
CA SER A 3 8.32 1.77 1.83
C SER A 3 7.52 0.75 2.63
N ILE A 4 8.22 0.00 3.48
CA ILE A 4 7.60 -0.97 4.37
C ILE A 4 7.92 -0.60 5.81
N PHE A 5 6.90 -0.68 6.66
CA PHE A 5 6.99 -0.35 8.07
C PHE A 5 6.54 -1.54 8.91
N GLY A 6 7.23 -1.78 10.01
CA GLY A 6 6.83 -2.80 10.97
C GLY A 6 5.54 -2.38 11.67
N GLN A 7 4.51 -3.22 11.62
CA GLN A 7 3.20 -2.90 12.19
C GLN A 7 3.25 -2.64 13.70
N LEU A 8 4.11 -3.35 14.44
CA LEU A 8 4.23 -3.23 15.89
C LEU A 8 5.21 -2.12 16.31
N THR A 9 6.30 -1.97 15.57
CA THR A 9 7.39 -1.05 15.94
C THR A 9 7.25 0.33 15.32
N ASN A 10 6.42 0.47 14.27
CA ASN A 10 6.38 1.64 13.38
C ASN A 10 7.75 2.03 12.79
N ALA A 11 8.74 1.13 12.86
CA ALA A 11 10.06 1.36 12.29
C ALA A 11 10.03 1.13 10.78
N CYS A 12 10.77 1.95 10.03
CA CYS A 12 11.01 1.72 8.62
C CYS A 12 11.89 0.47 8.46
N LEU A 13 11.36 -0.58 7.83
CA LEU A 13 12.09 -1.82 7.57
C LEU A 13 12.81 -1.79 6.23
N GLY A 14 12.41 -0.87 5.34
CA GLY A 14 13.00 -0.73 4.02
C GLY A 14 12.24 0.27 3.16
N TYR A 15 12.94 0.85 2.19
CA TYR A 15 12.36 1.71 1.18
C TYR A 15 13.05 1.49 -0.16
N MET A 16 12.32 1.75 -1.24
CA MET A 16 12.81 1.59 -2.60
C MET A 16 12.24 2.66 -3.52
N VAL A 17 13.09 3.19 -4.38
CA VAL A 17 12.73 4.10 -5.46
C VAL A 17 12.96 3.37 -6.78
N MET A 18 11.89 3.24 -7.55
CA MET A 18 11.96 2.72 -8.91
C MET A 18 12.00 3.90 -9.89
N SER A 19 12.89 3.82 -10.87
CA SER A 19 12.98 4.77 -11.96
C SER A 19 13.25 4.05 -13.28
N SER A 20 12.50 4.42 -14.31
CA SER A 20 12.77 4.02 -15.69
C SER A 20 13.62 5.02 -16.46
N TYR A 21 13.97 6.13 -15.82
CA TYR A 21 14.68 7.23 -16.45
C TYR A 21 15.90 7.63 -15.64
N CYS A 22 17.02 7.81 -16.34
CA CYS A 22 18.19 8.48 -15.82
C CYS A 22 18.66 9.51 -16.84
N ARG A 23 18.80 10.77 -16.40
CA ARG A 23 19.20 11.89 -17.28
C ARG A 23 20.57 11.68 -17.91
N LYS A 24 21.55 11.17 -17.15
CA LYS A 24 22.90 10.92 -17.66
C LYS A 24 22.92 9.82 -18.72
N CYS A 25 22.19 8.72 -18.50
CA CYS A 25 21.95 7.71 -19.54
C CYS A 25 21.31 8.32 -20.80
N ALA A 26 20.30 9.18 -20.64
CA ALA A 26 19.63 9.83 -21.77
C ALA A 26 20.55 10.77 -22.56
N MET A 27 21.63 11.27 -21.95
CA MET A 27 22.67 12.08 -22.60
C MET A 27 23.83 11.23 -23.16
N GLY A 28 23.74 9.90 -23.12
CA GLY A 28 24.73 8.99 -23.69
C GLY A 28 25.83 8.53 -22.74
N ALA A 29 25.77 8.87 -21.46
CA ALA A 29 26.73 8.35 -20.48
C ALA A 29 26.49 6.85 -20.25
N ALA A 30 27.56 6.06 -20.19
CA ALA A 30 27.43 4.64 -19.87
C ALA A 30 26.95 4.46 -18.42
N PRO A 31 26.24 3.38 -18.09
CA PRO A 31 25.76 3.11 -16.72
C PRO A 31 26.87 3.06 -15.66
N GLY A 32 28.12 2.76 -16.05
CA GLY A 32 29.28 2.77 -15.15
C GLY A 32 29.88 4.15 -14.90
N ASP A 33 29.57 5.14 -15.74
CA ASP A 33 30.17 6.49 -15.66
C ASP A 33 29.47 7.39 -14.64
N HIS A 34 28.40 6.89 -14.02
CA HIS A 34 27.63 7.63 -13.03
C HIS A 34 26.85 6.69 -12.12
N GLU A 35 26.39 7.23 -11.00
CA GLU A 35 25.39 6.57 -10.16
C GLU A 35 24.05 6.53 -10.88
N CYS A 36 23.85 5.45 -11.65
CA CYS A 36 22.65 5.26 -12.45
C CYS A 36 21.46 4.94 -11.55
N VAL A 37 20.44 5.80 -11.58
CA VAL A 37 19.18 5.59 -10.85
C VAL A 37 18.15 4.79 -11.64
N ARG A 38 18.42 4.47 -12.91
CA ARG A 38 17.51 3.68 -13.75
C ARG A 38 17.60 2.21 -13.35
N ASN A 39 16.50 1.67 -12.83
CA ASN A 39 16.41 0.31 -12.31
C ASN A 39 15.11 -0.42 -12.73
N HIS A 40 14.39 0.12 -13.72
CA HIS A 40 13.16 -0.45 -14.26
C HIS A 40 13.00 -0.19 -15.75
N ASP A 41 12.79 -1.22 -16.55
CA ASP A 41 12.57 -1.08 -18.00
C ASP A 41 11.11 -1.27 -18.42
N GLY A 42 10.22 -1.57 -17.48
CA GLY A 42 8.80 -1.74 -17.74
C GLY A 42 7.98 -0.45 -17.66
N THR A 43 6.66 -0.61 -17.70
CA THR A 43 5.72 0.51 -17.55
C THR A 43 5.78 1.12 -16.15
N ALA A 44 5.40 2.39 -16.01
CA ALA A 44 5.29 3.06 -14.72
C ALA A 44 4.36 2.30 -13.75
N LYS A 45 3.29 1.68 -14.26
CA LYS A 45 2.35 0.87 -13.44
C LYS A 45 3.00 -0.39 -12.85
N ALA A 46 3.98 -0.97 -13.54
CA ALA A 46 4.67 -2.17 -13.05
C ALA A 46 5.75 -1.86 -11.99
N MET A 47 6.09 -0.58 -11.78
CA MET A 47 7.11 -0.20 -10.80
C MET A 47 6.70 -0.50 -9.36
N GLU A 48 5.44 -0.28 -9.01
CA GLU A 48 4.96 -0.49 -7.65
C GLU A 48 4.91 -1.98 -7.27
N PRO A 49 4.31 -2.88 -8.07
CA PRO A 49 4.37 -4.32 -7.80
C PRO A 49 5.80 -4.86 -7.73
N ARG A 50 6.70 -4.39 -8.62
CA ARG A 50 8.11 -4.77 -8.61
C ARG A 50 8.79 -4.31 -7.33
N ALA A 51 8.61 -3.05 -6.93
CA ALA A 51 9.18 -2.52 -5.68
C ALA A 51 8.71 -3.32 -4.46
N ALA A 52 7.43 -3.72 -4.43
CA ALA A 52 6.89 -4.52 -3.34
C ALA A 52 7.55 -5.91 -3.26
N VAL A 53 7.74 -6.59 -4.40
CA VAL A 53 8.44 -7.89 -4.44
C VAL A 53 9.88 -7.74 -3.96
N GLU A 54 10.60 -6.71 -4.41
CA GLU A 54 11.97 -6.48 -3.97
C GLU A 54 12.07 -6.18 -2.47
N LEU A 55 11.16 -5.37 -1.93
CA LEU A 55 11.17 -4.99 -0.50
C LEU A 55 10.72 -6.11 0.43
N CYS A 56 9.78 -6.96 0.00
CA CYS A 56 9.13 -7.94 0.87
C CYS A 56 9.66 -9.37 0.69
N ILE A 57 10.04 -9.75 -0.53
CA ILE A 57 10.39 -11.13 -0.88
C ILE A 57 11.89 -11.26 -1.15
N ASN A 58 12.44 -10.37 -1.97
CA ASN A 58 13.86 -10.43 -2.34
C ASN A 58 14.78 -9.64 -1.40
N ASN A 59 14.26 -9.19 -0.25
CA ASN A 59 15.02 -8.38 0.68
C ASN A 59 16.09 -9.24 1.38
N PRO A 60 17.40 -8.95 1.18
CA PRO A 60 18.47 -9.77 1.71
C PRO A 60 18.53 -9.75 3.24
N ASP A 61 18.10 -8.66 3.89
CA ASP A 61 18.11 -8.57 5.35
C ASP A 61 17.01 -9.44 5.96
N PHE A 62 15.86 -9.55 5.30
CA PHE A 62 14.80 -10.48 5.71
C PHE A 62 15.22 -11.93 5.51
N ALA A 63 15.90 -12.24 4.40
CA ALA A 63 16.44 -13.56 4.15
C ALA A 63 17.47 -13.96 5.23
N LYS A 64 18.41 -13.07 5.56
CA LYS A 64 19.41 -13.30 6.63
C LYS A 64 18.78 -13.48 8.01
N ALA A 65 17.72 -12.73 8.31
CA ALA A 65 17.00 -12.81 9.58
C ALA A 65 15.97 -13.96 9.61
N ASN A 66 15.83 -14.73 8.54
CA ASN A 66 14.80 -15.77 8.38
C ASN A 66 13.37 -15.22 8.63
N VAL A 67 13.11 -14.00 8.16
CA VAL A 67 11.81 -13.33 8.27
C VAL A 67 11.02 -13.56 7.00
N ARG A 68 9.73 -13.89 7.16
CA ARG A 68 8.80 -14.08 6.04
C ARG A 68 7.62 -13.12 6.13
N LEU A 69 7.11 -12.71 4.96
CA LEU A 69 5.91 -11.89 4.88
C LEU A 69 4.66 -12.78 5.07
N ASP A 70 3.96 -12.62 6.19
CA ASP A 70 2.69 -13.33 6.40
C ASP A 70 1.49 -12.55 5.85
N THR A 71 1.34 -11.30 6.29
CA THR A 71 0.18 -10.45 5.97
C THR A 71 0.65 -9.09 5.47
N ILE A 72 0.08 -8.62 4.36
CA ILE A 72 0.27 -7.24 3.86
C ILE A 72 -1.00 -6.42 4.05
N VAL A 73 -0.86 -5.24 4.65
CA VAL A 73 -1.91 -4.22 4.71
C VAL A 73 -1.65 -3.24 3.58
N ALA A 74 -2.50 -3.25 2.55
CA ALA A 74 -2.33 -2.40 1.38
C ALA A 74 -3.67 -2.00 0.77
N ASP A 75 -3.60 -1.07 -0.18
CA ASP A 75 -4.75 -0.61 -0.97
C ASP A 75 -5.36 -1.74 -1.79
N ARG A 76 -6.51 -1.49 -2.42
CA ARG A 76 -7.21 -2.47 -3.28
C ARG A 76 -6.51 -2.74 -4.62
N ASP A 77 -5.30 -2.23 -4.86
CA ASP A 77 -4.56 -2.58 -6.07
C ASP A 77 -4.25 -4.09 -6.12
N ALA A 78 -4.86 -4.78 -7.08
CA ALA A 78 -4.70 -6.22 -7.25
C ALA A 78 -3.32 -6.59 -7.80
N SER A 79 -2.68 -5.67 -8.52
CA SER A 79 -1.42 -5.95 -9.23
C SER A 79 -0.25 -6.20 -8.27
N THR A 80 -0.15 -5.38 -7.22
CA THR A 80 0.88 -5.52 -6.17
C THR A 80 0.72 -6.82 -5.39
N PHE A 81 -0.51 -7.13 -4.96
CA PHE A 81 -0.78 -8.38 -4.23
C PHE A 81 -0.54 -9.62 -5.11
N ALA A 82 -0.97 -9.60 -6.37
CA ALA A 82 -0.74 -10.70 -7.29
C ALA A 82 0.75 -10.94 -7.55
N ALA A 83 1.54 -9.88 -7.68
CA ALA A 83 2.99 -9.99 -7.84
C ALA A 83 3.67 -10.59 -6.60
N LEU A 84 3.31 -10.13 -5.40
CA LEU A 84 3.79 -10.70 -4.15
C LEU A 84 3.42 -12.17 -4.00
N GLN A 85 2.17 -12.52 -4.24
CA GLN A 85 1.68 -13.88 -4.11
C GLN A 85 2.34 -14.84 -5.11
N LYS A 86 2.67 -14.36 -6.32
CA LYS A 86 3.40 -15.13 -7.34
C LYS A 86 4.88 -15.31 -6.99
N ALA A 87 5.51 -14.29 -6.41
CA ALA A 87 6.93 -14.32 -6.06
C ALA A 87 7.22 -15.07 -4.76
N SER A 88 6.24 -15.14 -3.85
CA SER A 88 6.42 -15.77 -2.55
C SER A 88 6.38 -17.30 -2.64
N PRO A 89 7.28 -18.00 -1.91
CA PRO A 89 7.23 -19.46 -1.81
C PRO A 89 6.10 -19.97 -0.91
N HIS A 90 5.34 -19.09 -0.25
CA HIS A 90 4.24 -19.42 0.64
C HIS A 90 3.02 -18.51 0.41
N PRO A 91 1.82 -18.89 0.89
CA PRO A 91 0.66 -18.01 0.87
C PRO A 91 0.91 -16.71 1.63
N ILE A 92 0.38 -15.58 1.11
CA ILE A 92 0.40 -14.28 1.76
C ILE A 92 -1.04 -13.81 1.96
N ASN A 93 -1.37 -13.37 3.17
CA ASN A 93 -2.66 -12.79 3.48
C ASN A 93 -2.71 -11.32 3.09
N ARG A 94 -3.88 -10.89 2.61
CA ARG A 94 -4.14 -9.48 2.29
C ARG A 94 -5.16 -8.91 3.25
N LEU A 95 -4.80 -7.80 3.88
CA LEU A 95 -5.74 -6.93 4.58
C LEU A 95 -5.86 -5.62 3.81
N VAL A 96 -7.10 -5.19 3.59
CA VAL A 96 -7.37 -3.91 2.94
C VAL A 96 -7.34 -2.81 3.99
N ASP A 97 -6.62 -1.72 3.72
CA ASP A 97 -6.60 -0.56 4.62
C ASP A 97 -8.03 -0.05 4.89
N LEU A 98 -8.28 0.29 6.16
CA LEU A 98 -9.58 0.77 6.62
C LEU A 98 -9.99 2.04 5.88
N ASN A 99 -9.06 2.95 5.56
CA ASN A 99 -9.40 4.17 4.82
C ASN A 99 -9.94 3.84 3.42
N HIS A 100 -9.40 2.81 2.79
CA HIS A 100 -9.87 2.32 1.49
C HIS A 100 -11.25 1.68 1.60
N ASN A 101 -11.53 0.94 2.67
CA ASN A 101 -12.87 0.40 2.91
C ASN A 101 -13.92 1.50 3.17
N LEU A 102 -13.52 2.61 3.79
CA LEU A 102 -14.41 3.73 4.10
C LEU A 102 -14.66 4.66 2.91
N LYS A 103 -13.92 4.52 1.82
CA LYS A 103 -14.09 5.35 0.63
C LYS A 103 -15.49 5.18 0.03
N GLY A 104 -16.05 3.96 0.06
CA GLY A 104 -17.42 3.70 -0.38
C GLY A 104 -18.43 4.51 0.41
N ILE A 105 -18.41 4.39 1.74
CA ILE A 105 -19.28 5.14 2.65
C ILE A 105 -19.14 6.64 2.43
N ASN A 106 -17.91 7.13 2.25
CA ASN A 106 -17.68 8.54 2.01
C ASN A 106 -18.37 9.00 0.71
N ASN A 107 -18.20 8.25 -0.38
CA ASN A 107 -18.83 8.57 -1.66
C ASN A 107 -20.37 8.58 -1.54
N ASP A 108 -20.94 7.59 -0.85
CA ASP A 108 -22.39 7.48 -0.64
C ASP A 108 -22.92 8.66 0.19
N LEU A 109 -22.21 9.07 1.24
CA LEU A 109 -22.56 10.24 2.05
C LEU A 109 -22.51 11.54 1.22
N TYR A 110 -21.54 11.69 0.31
CA TYR A 110 -21.49 12.85 -0.59
C TYR A 110 -22.59 12.80 -1.66
N LEU A 111 -23.07 11.62 -2.06
CA LEU A 111 -24.26 11.50 -2.92
C LEU A 111 -25.51 11.94 -2.15
N LEU A 112 -25.69 11.46 -0.91
CA LEU A 112 -26.82 11.84 -0.05
C LEU A 112 -26.84 13.33 0.29
N LYS A 113 -25.67 13.97 0.41
CA LYS A 113 -25.56 15.41 0.62
C LYS A 113 -26.26 16.24 -0.46
N LYS A 114 -26.37 15.72 -1.70
CA LYS A 114 -27.09 16.39 -2.79
C LYS A 114 -28.60 16.48 -2.51
N THR A 115 -29.13 15.54 -1.75
CA THR A 115 -30.55 15.46 -1.35
C THR A 115 -30.78 16.10 0.01
N PHE A 116 -29.84 15.93 0.95
CA PHE A 116 -29.97 16.36 2.33
C PHE A 116 -28.98 17.48 2.66
N THR A 117 -29.48 18.72 2.68
CA THR A 117 -28.68 19.93 2.93
C THR A 117 -28.07 19.99 4.33
N TRP A 118 -28.67 19.31 5.31
CA TRP A 118 -28.13 19.19 6.67
C TRP A 118 -26.86 18.31 6.73
N LEU A 119 -26.61 17.48 5.73
CA LEU A 119 -25.44 16.61 5.66
C LEU A 119 -24.23 17.39 5.14
N THR A 120 -23.73 18.29 5.98
CA THR A 120 -22.55 19.12 5.67
C THR A 120 -21.28 18.27 5.56
N ALA A 121 -20.21 18.85 4.99
CA ALA A 121 -18.93 18.16 4.92
C ALA A 121 -18.38 17.78 6.31
N ASP A 122 -18.60 18.64 7.31
CA ASP A 122 -18.20 18.39 8.69
C ASP A 122 -18.99 17.23 9.30
N CYS A 123 -20.30 17.16 9.05
CA CYS A 123 -21.13 16.02 9.45
C CYS A 123 -20.63 14.71 8.82
N ILE A 124 -20.31 14.70 7.53
CA ILE A 124 -19.76 13.53 6.84
C ILE A 124 -18.44 13.09 7.49
N GLN A 125 -17.53 14.04 7.77
CA GLN A 125 -16.25 13.74 8.38
C GLN A 125 -16.38 13.29 9.85
N TYR A 126 -17.39 13.77 10.57
CA TYR A 126 -17.74 13.28 11.90
C TYR A 126 -18.27 11.84 11.84
N LEU A 127 -19.25 11.56 10.97
CA LEU A 127 -19.80 10.22 10.76
C LEU A 127 -18.71 9.22 10.38
N LYS A 128 -17.80 9.59 9.46
CA LYS A 128 -16.65 8.77 9.08
C LYS A 128 -15.76 8.43 10.29
N ARG A 129 -15.50 9.40 11.18
CA ARG A 129 -14.72 9.18 12.41
C ARG A 129 -15.43 8.27 13.41
N CYS A 130 -16.75 8.44 13.60
CA CYS A 130 -17.56 7.56 14.44
C CYS A 130 -17.53 6.12 13.93
N PHE A 131 -17.74 5.93 12.62
CA PHE A 131 -17.72 4.61 12.01
C PHE A 131 -16.34 3.94 12.09
N GLN A 132 -15.26 4.71 11.86
CA GLN A 132 -13.89 4.26 12.09
C GLN A 132 -13.66 3.75 13.51
N LYS A 133 -14.14 4.50 14.51
CA LYS A 133 -14.02 4.12 15.92
C LYS A 133 -14.81 2.85 16.22
N ALA A 134 -16.05 2.77 15.75
CA ALA A 134 -16.90 1.59 15.95
C ALA A 134 -16.26 0.31 15.38
N ILE A 135 -15.72 0.36 14.15
CA ILE A 135 -15.01 -0.78 13.55
C ILE A 135 -13.78 -1.16 14.38
N LYS A 136 -12.99 -0.17 14.81
CA LYS A 136 -11.78 -0.43 15.61
C LYS A 136 -12.10 -1.01 16.99
N GLN A 137 -13.16 -0.53 17.63
CA GLN A 137 -13.62 -0.99 18.96
C GLN A 137 -14.20 -2.40 18.90
N ASN A 138 -14.89 -2.74 17.81
CA ASN A 138 -15.46 -4.07 17.60
C ASN A 138 -14.53 -5.01 16.83
N LYS A 139 -13.21 -4.77 16.87
CA LYS A 139 -12.24 -5.68 16.25
C LYS A 139 -12.37 -7.05 16.92
N ASN A 140 -12.76 -8.06 16.12
CA ASN A 140 -13.07 -9.44 16.55
C ASN A 140 -14.41 -9.64 17.28
N ASN A 141 -15.28 -8.63 17.34
CA ASN A 141 -16.65 -8.76 17.85
C ASN A 141 -17.66 -8.52 16.72
N VAL A 142 -18.05 -9.60 16.05
CA VAL A 142 -18.99 -9.54 14.90
C VAL A 142 -20.37 -9.06 15.34
N GLU A 143 -20.82 -9.40 16.55
CA GLU A 143 -22.11 -8.95 17.07
C GLU A 143 -22.12 -7.45 17.37
N GLY A 144 -21.04 -6.90 17.90
CA GLY A 144 -20.91 -5.46 18.14
C GLY A 144 -20.77 -4.62 16.85
N ALA A 145 -20.55 -5.27 15.70
CA ALA A 145 -20.40 -4.63 14.39
C ALA A 145 -21.62 -4.81 13.45
N ARG A 146 -22.61 -5.62 13.86
CA ARG A 146 -23.90 -5.80 13.18
C ARG A 146 -24.91 -4.75 13.64
#